data_AF-A0AA96WU40-F1
#
_entry.id   AF-A0AA96WU40-F1
#
_cell.length_a   1.000
_cell.length_b   1.000
_cell.length_c   1.000
_cell.angle_alpha   90.00
_cell.angle_beta   90.00
_cell.angle_gamma   90.00
#
_symmetry.space_group_name_H-M   'P 1'
#
loop_
_entity.id
_entity.type
_entity.pdbx_description
1 polymer ?
#
loop_
_entity_poly.entity_id
_entity_poly.type
_entity_poly.pdbx_seq_one_letter_code
_entity_poly.pdbx_strand_id
1 'polypeptide(L)'
;MSNSLDPTEDAELVQAVQESLQQMSIELEHPQDAEAIQQLYQKAQALLSHLTPDPLTVARVTGVLLVYQLPGTDPEEVKWFEGELQNSLDLESIEELVDSIFRPDAL
;
A
#
# COMPACT_ATOMS: atom_id res chain seq x y z
N MET A 1 -20.47 -7.79 16.69
CA MET A 1 -21.17 -8.24 15.48
C MET A 1 -20.09 -8.64 14.51
N SER A 2 -19.88 -9.93 14.29
CA SER A 2 -18.87 -10.40 13.34
C SER A 2 -19.37 -10.11 11.95
N ASN A 3 -18.87 -9.04 11.33
CA ASN A 3 -19.04 -8.83 9.90
C ASN A 3 -18.09 -9.83 9.23
N SER A 4 -18.55 -11.07 9.03
CA SER A 4 -17.90 -11.96 8.08
C SER A 4 -18.18 -11.34 6.72
N LEU A 5 -17.25 -10.51 6.25
CA LEU A 5 -17.17 -10.14 4.85
C LEU A 5 -17.16 -11.44 4.04
N ASP A 6 -18.06 -11.52 3.06
CA ASP A 6 -18.09 -12.66 2.16
C ASP A 6 -16.73 -12.69 1.42
N PRO A 7 -16.06 -13.84 1.28
CA PRO A 7 -14.82 -13.93 0.50
C PRO A 7 -14.92 -13.33 -0.91
N THR A 8 -16.14 -13.24 -1.44
CA THR A 8 -16.46 -12.62 -2.73
C THR A 8 -16.40 -11.09 -2.68
N GLU A 9 -16.83 -10.46 -1.58
CA GLU A 9 -16.78 -9.00 -1.39
C GLU A 9 -15.32 -8.52 -1.25
N ASP A 10 -14.47 -9.31 -0.58
CA ASP A 10 -13.04 -9.02 -0.47
C ASP A 10 -12.34 -9.11 -1.85
N ALA A 11 -12.75 -10.05 -2.71
CA ALA A 11 -12.18 -10.18 -4.05
C ALA A 11 -12.55 -9.00 -4.96
N GLU A 12 -13.80 -8.55 -4.94
CA GLU A 12 -14.26 -7.38 -5.70
C GLU A 12 -13.57 -6.09 -5.20
N LEU A 13 -13.40 -5.96 -3.88
CA LEU A 13 -12.68 -4.82 -3.28
C LEU A 13 -11.20 -4.83 -3.67
N VAL A 14 -10.53 -5.98 -3.60
CA VAL A 14 -9.13 -6.12 -4.03
C VAL A 14 -8.97 -5.76 -5.51
N GLN A 15 -9.89 -6.20 -6.36
CA GLN A 15 -9.87 -5.83 -7.78
C GLN A 15 -10.03 -4.32 -7.97
N ALA A 16 -11.02 -3.71 -7.34
CA ALA A 16 -11.25 -2.26 -7.41
C ALA A 16 -10.03 -1.46 -6.92
N VAL A 17 -9.35 -1.94 -5.87
CA VAL A 17 -8.10 -1.36 -5.37
C VAL A 17 -6.99 -1.44 -6.42
N GLN A 18 -6.80 -2.60 -7.08
CA GLN A 18 -5.77 -2.75 -8.10
C GLN A 18 -6.04 -1.87 -9.33
N GLU A 19 -7.30 -1.76 -9.76
CA GLU A 19 -7.70 -0.85 -10.83
C GLU A 19 -7.43 0.62 -10.47
N SER A 20 -7.72 1.01 -9.22
CA SER A 20 -7.41 2.36 -8.70
C SER A 20 -5.90 2.65 -8.67
N LEU A 21 -5.09 1.69 -8.21
CA LEU A 21 -3.63 1.82 -8.21
C LEU A 21 -3.05 1.89 -9.62
N GLN A 22 -3.62 1.15 -10.57
CA GLN A 22 -3.24 1.26 -11.97
C GLN A 22 -3.54 2.65 -12.52
N GLN A 23 -4.73 3.19 -12.24
CA GLN A 23 -5.08 4.55 -12.64
C GLN A 23 -4.16 5.60 -12.00
N MET A 24 -3.83 5.45 -10.72
CA MET A 24 -2.85 6.31 -10.03
C MET A 24 -1.48 6.26 -10.71
N SER A 25 -1.00 5.08 -11.13
CA SER A 25 0.29 4.97 -11.83
C SER A 25 0.33 5.77 -13.14
N ILE A 26 -0.81 5.87 -13.84
CA ILE A 26 -0.96 6.68 -15.05
C ILE A 26 -0.89 8.18 -14.70
N GLU A 27 -1.56 8.59 -13.63
CA GLU A 27 -1.55 9.98 -13.15
C GLU A 27 -0.17 10.44 -12.65
N LEU A 28 0.64 9.50 -12.13
CA LEU A 28 2.03 9.73 -11.73
C LEU A 28 3.01 9.75 -12.93
N GLU A 29 2.51 9.69 -14.17
CA GLU A 29 3.31 9.61 -15.40
C GLU A 29 4.28 8.42 -15.45
N HIS A 30 4.02 7.39 -14.64
CA HIS A 30 4.80 6.16 -14.55
C HIS A 30 3.86 4.94 -14.60
N PRO A 31 3.24 4.68 -15.77
CA PRO A 31 2.21 3.65 -15.89
C PRO A 31 2.78 2.27 -15.55
N GLN A 32 2.09 1.58 -14.64
CA GLN A 32 2.35 0.18 -14.30
C GLN A 32 1.33 -0.71 -14.99
N ASP A 33 1.77 -1.89 -15.42
CA ASP A 33 0.86 -2.92 -15.89
C ASP A 33 0.19 -3.64 -14.71
N ALA A 34 -0.84 -4.43 -15.01
CA ALA A 34 -1.59 -5.15 -13.99
C ALA A 34 -0.72 -6.13 -13.19
N GLU A 35 0.32 -6.71 -13.82
CA GLU A 35 1.23 -7.64 -13.14
C GLU A 35 2.09 -6.90 -12.11
N ALA A 36 2.64 -5.75 -12.46
CA ALA A 36 3.43 -4.91 -11.55
C ALA A 36 2.59 -4.41 -10.37
N ILE A 37 1.35 -3.97 -10.61
CA ILE A 37 0.43 -3.58 -9.53
C ILE A 37 0.10 -4.78 -8.63
N GLN A 38 -0.16 -5.96 -9.21
CA GLN A 38 -0.40 -7.18 -8.43
C GLN A 38 0.80 -7.56 -7.56
N GLN A 39 2.02 -7.47 -8.10
CA GLN A 39 3.25 -7.75 -7.36
C GLN A 39 3.46 -6.75 -6.22
N LEU A 40 3.19 -5.47 -6.43
CA LEU A 40 3.22 -4.44 -5.39
C LEU A 40 2.19 -4.73 -4.28
N TYR A 41 0.97 -5.12 -4.66
CA TYR A 41 -0.08 -5.46 -3.71
C TYR A 41 0.29 -6.69 -2.86
N GLN A 42 0.86 -7.73 -3.49
CA GLN A 42 1.36 -8.91 -2.80
C GLN A 42 2.54 -8.59 -1.87
N LYS A 43 3.44 -7.69 -2.29
CA LYS A 43 4.53 -7.21 -1.46
C LYS A 43 3.99 -6.49 -0.21
N ALA A 44 3.01 -5.61 -0.37
CA ALA A 44 2.36 -4.93 0.76
C ALA A 44 1.70 -5.95 1.72
N GLN A 45 0.97 -6.95 1.20
CA GLN A 45 0.43 -8.02 2.04
C GLN A 45 1.52 -8.78 2.81
N ALA A 46 2.65 -9.09 2.16
CA ALA A 46 3.74 -9.81 2.80
C ALA A 46 4.38 -8.98 3.93
N LEU A 47 4.60 -7.68 3.70
CA LEU A 47 5.14 -6.75 4.70
C LEU A 47 4.22 -6.61 5.92
N LEU A 48 2.92 -6.77 5.73
CA LEU A 48 1.90 -6.66 6.77
C LEU A 48 1.40 -8.01 7.30
N SER A 49 2.02 -9.12 6.89
CA SER A 49 1.51 -10.47 7.17
C SER A 49 1.55 -10.87 8.64
N HIS A 50 2.30 -10.14 9.47
CA HIS A 50 2.26 -10.26 10.93
C HIS A 50 0.99 -9.67 11.55
N LEU A 51 0.20 -8.95 10.75
CA LEU A 51 -1.08 -8.37 11.09
C LEU A 51 -2.18 -8.97 10.21
N THR A 52 -3.43 -8.64 10.53
CA THR A 52 -4.60 -8.99 9.70
C THR A 52 -5.18 -7.71 9.09
N PRO A 53 -4.45 -7.06 8.16
CA PRO A 53 -4.88 -5.79 7.60
C PRO A 53 -6.13 -5.99 6.75
N ASP A 54 -7.02 -5.01 6.78
CA ASP A 54 -8.09 -4.94 5.80
C ASP A 54 -7.53 -4.57 4.40
N PRO A 55 -8.29 -4.83 3.32
CA PRO A 55 -7.83 -4.55 1.96
C PRO A 55 -7.49 -3.08 1.69
N LEU A 56 -8.09 -2.13 2.41
CA LEU A 56 -7.84 -0.69 2.25
C LEU A 56 -6.51 -0.28 2.88
N THR A 57 -6.16 -0.86 4.03
CA THR A 57 -4.84 -0.69 4.66
C THR A 57 -3.74 -1.17 3.72
N VAL A 58 -3.92 -2.37 3.12
CA VAL A 58 -2.99 -2.88 2.11
C VAL A 58 -2.93 -1.96 0.88
N ALA A 59 -4.07 -1.43 0.42
CA ALA A 59 -4.14 -0.49 -0.70
C ALA A 59 -3.32 0.78 -0.44
N ARG A 60 -3.46 1.38 0.75
CA ARG A 60 -2.75 2.59 1.15
C ARG A 60 -1.24 2.37 1.15
N VAL A 61 -0.77 1.27 1.75
CA VAL A 61 0.65 0.89 1.73
C VAL A 61 1.13 0.63 0.30
N THR A 62 0.32 -0.04 -0.52
CA THR A 62 0.65 -0.29 -1.94
C THR A 62 0.80 1.02 -2.71
N GLY A 63 -0.05 2.03 -2.44
CA GLY A 63 0.05 3.36 -3.01
C GLY A 63 1.36 4.07 -2.66
N VAL A 64 1.80 3.98 -1.40
CA VAL A 64 3.12 4.51 -1.00
C VAL A 64 4.26 3.81 -1.75
N LEU A 65 4.22 2.47 -1.80
CA LEU A 65 5.24 1.69 -2.52
C LEU A 65 5.25 2.00 -4.02
N LEU A 66 4.10 2.30 -4.63
CA LEU A 66 3.99 2.74 -6.01
C LEU A 66 4.68 4.10 -6.21
N VAL A 67 4.44 5.07 -5.33
CA VAL A 67 5.13 6.39 -5.37
C VAL A 67 6.64 6.21 -5.23
N TYR A 68 7.10 5.28 -4.40
CA TYR A 68 8.52 4.98 -4.23
C TYR A 68 9.20 4.31 -5.42
N GLN A 69 8.45 3.90 -6.45
CA GLN A 69 9.04 3.47 -7.72
C GLN A 69 9.39 4.64 -8.64
N LEU A 70 9.00 5.87 -8.31
CA LEU A 70 9.30 7.03 -9.12
C LEU A 70 10.80 7.36 -9.15
N PRO A 71 11.31 7.91 -10.27
CA PRO A 71 12.69 8.35 -10.34
C PRO A 71 13.00 9.41 -9.28
N GLY A 72 14.09 9.22 -8.54
CA GLY A 72 14.56 10.18 -7.54
C GLY A 72 14.18 9.85 -6.10
N THR A 73 13.37 8.80 -5.85
CA THR A 73 13.19 8.25 -4.51
C THR A 73 14.49 7.66 -3.98
N ASP A 74 14.84 7.98 -2.73
CA ASP A 74 16.01 7.42 -2.05
C ASP A 74 15.75 5.95 -1.69
N PRO A 75 16.60 4.99 -2.15
CA PRO A 75 16.46 3.59 -1.78
C PRO A 75 16.51 3.32 -0.27
N GLU A 76 17.17 4.17 0.51
CA GLU A 76 17.21 4.04 1.97
C GLU A 76 15.88 4.45 2.61
N GLU A 77 15.13 5.39 2.02
CA GLU A 77 13.77 5.74 2.45
C GLU A 77 12.82 4.56 2.26
N VAL A 78 12.91 3.88 1.11
CA VAL A 78 12.11 2.68 0.83
C VAL A 78 12.40 1.57 1.85
N LYS A 79 13.68 1.31 2.14
CA LYS A 79 14.09 0.31 3.14
C LYS A 79 13.61 0.68 4.55
N TRP A 80 13.72 1.96 4.91
CA TRP A 80 13.24 2.45 6.21
C TRP A 80 11.74 2.21 6.33
N PHE A 81 10.95 2.63 5.34
CA PHE A 81 9.50 2.45 5.36
C PHE A 81 9.10 0.97 5.44
N GLU A 82 9.71 0.11 4.63
CA GLU A 82 9.48 -1.34 4.70
C GLU A 82 9.81 -1.92 6.09
N GLY A 83 10.89 -1.43 6.71
CA GLY A 83 11.26 -1.80 8.07
C GLY A 83 10.25 -1.33 9.12
N GLU A 84 9.74 -0.10 9.02
CA GLU A 84 8.70 0.41 9.93
C GLU A 84 7.40 -0.38 9.81
N LEU A 85 6.99 -0.75 8.59
CA LEU A 85 5.81 -1.61 8.37
C LEU A 85 5.96 -2.96 9.08
N GLN A 86 7.12 -3.61 8.93
CA GLN A 86 7.40 -4.91 9.55
C GLN A 86 7.52 -4.84 11.08
N ASN A 87 7.92 -3.69 11.63
CA ASN A 87 8.04 -3.47 13.07
C ASN A 87 6.77 -2.89 13.71
N SER A 88 5.76 -2.52 12.91
CA SER A 88 4.50 -1.98 13.39
C SER A 88 3.75 -3.01 14.25
N LEU A 89 3.23 -2.56 15.40
CA LEU A 89 2.58 -3.42 16.40
C LEU A 89 1.08 -3.63 16.14
N ASP A 90 0.46 -2.69 15.43
CA ASP A 90 -0.96 -2.66 15.14
C ASP A 90 -1.25 -1.89 13.85
N LEU A 91 -2.51 -1.94 13.41
CA LEU A 91 -2.97 -1.28 12.17
C LEU A 91 -2.96 0.25 12.30
N GLU A 92 -3.22 0.80 13.50
CA GLU A 92 -3.20 2.24 13.75
C GLU A 92 -1.79 2.83 13.46
N SER A 93 -0.75 2.14 13.94
CA SER A 93 0.65 2.50 13.67
C SER A 93 0.97 2.55 12.17
N ILE A 94 0.39 1.64 11.37
CA ILE A 94 0.57 1.64 9.91
C ILE A 94 -0.12 2.83 9.27
N GLU A 95 -1.35 3.13 9.69
CA GLU A 95 -2.09 4.27 9.16
C GLU A 95 -1.38 5.59 9.48
N GLU A 96 -0.86 5.75 10.70
CA GLU A 96 -0.06 6.91 11.10
C GLU A 96 1.23 7.03 10.28
N LEU A 97 1.93 5.91 10.05
CA LEU A 97 3.13 5.88 9.23
C LEU A 97 2.82 6.31 7.80
N VAL A 98 1.77 5.77 7.18
CA VAL A 98 1.35 6.16 5.84
C VAL A 98 1.00 7.65 5.80
N ASP A 99 0.24 8.15 6.77
CA ASP A 99 -0.16 9.56 6.82
C ASP A 99 1.04 10.49 7.05
N SER A 100 2.10 10.03 7.72
CA SER A 100 3.32 10.81 7.92
C SER A 100 4.08 11.09 6.61
N ILE A 101 3.99 10.17 5.63
CA ILE A 101 4.62 10.30 4.31
C ILE A 101 3.88 11.32 3.45
N PHE A 102 2.56 11.43 3.63
CA PHE A 102 1.71 12.38 2.92
C PHE A 102 1.62 13.75 3.61
N ARG A 103 2.22 13.97 4.78
CA ARG A 103 2.27 15.30 5.39
C ARG A 103 3.24 16.20 4.63
N PRO A 104 2.75 17.30 4.02
CA PRO A 104 3.61 18.28 3.36
C PRO A 104 4.25 19.23 4.40
N ASP A 105 4.81 18.70 5.49
CA ASP A 105 5.47 19.50 6.53
C ASP A 105 6.96 19.78 6.22
N ALA A 106 7.29 19.82 4.92
CA ALA A 106 8.58 20.30 4.41
C ALA A 106 8.40 21.46 3.41
N LEU A 107 7.44 22.37 3.69
CA LEU A 107 7.34 23.69 3.05
C LEU A 107 8.08 24.76 3.88
#